data_AF-A0A2V7QXY6-F1
#
_entry.id   AF-A0A2V7QXY6-F1
#
_cell.length_a   1.000
_cell.length_b   1.000
_cell.length_c   1.000
_cell.angle_alpha   90.00
_cell.angle_beta   90.00
_cell.angle_gamma   90.00
#
_symmetry.space_group_name_H-M   'P 1'
#
loop_
_entity.id
_entity.type
_entity.pdbx_description
1 polymer ?
#
loop_
_entity_poly.entity_id
_entity_poly.type
_entity_poly.pdbx_seq_one_letter_code
_entity_poly.pdbx_strand_id
1 'polypeptide(L)'
;MKNLVQTHSIAWARGIQIALEADGIRASILDEFDRGALGVPGRVRVVVLDDDDLAKAQAIVARLAPPRAGPPPPSWRWQKPGCILFVIDLVLIGVWVALLDEYGLGTLTYAVAALVVIVFIGGSLLIMLGPRADKGTP
;
A
#
# COMPACT_ATOMS: atom_id res chain seq x y z
N MET A 1 -31.31 1.68 2.16
CA MET A 1 -29.90 1.45 2.55
C MET A 1 -29.08 1.20 1.29
N LYS A 2 -28.34 2.22 0.85
CA LYS A 2 -27.43 2.12 -0.30
C LYS A 2 -26.00 2.43 0.13
N ASN A 3 -25.06 1.76 -0.51
CA ASN A 3 -23.63 1.91 -0.25
C ASN A 3 -23.13 3.23 -0.85
N LEU A 4 -22.58 4.10 0.00
CA LEU A 4 -22.08 5.41 -0.39
C LEU A 4 -20.59 5.35 -0.71
N VAL A 5 -19.79 4.75 0.18
CA VAL A 5 -18.35 4.64 0.02
C VAL A 5 -17.83 3.37 0.67
N GLN A 6 -16.81 2.79 0.06
CA GLN A 6 -16.08 1.66 0.60
C GLN A 6 -14.62 2.06 0.83
N THR A 7 -14.14 1.89 2.06
CA THR A 7 -12.76 2.25 2.46
C THR A 7 -12.14 1.17 3.34
N HIS A 8 -10.81 1.11 3.33
CA HIS A 8 -10.04 0.28 4.26
C HIS A 8 -9.63 1.05 5.53
N SER A 9 -9.95 2.34 5.61
CA SER A 9 -9.62 3.19 6.77
C SER A 9 -10.87 3.46 7.61
N ILE A 10 -10.89 2.92 8.84
CA ILE A 10 -11.96 3.16 9.83
C ILE A 10 -12.04 4.65 10.17
N ALA A 11 -10.88 5.32 10.34
CA ALA A 11 -10.83 6.75 10.62
C ALA A 11 -11.47 7.58 9.49
N TRP A 12 -11.24 7.19 8.23
CA TRP A 12 -11.85 7.84 7.08
C TRP A 12 -13.37 7.63 7.04
N ALA A 13 -13.84 6.39 7.25
CA ALA A 13 -15.27 6.08 7.30
C ALA A 13 -15.99 6.87 8.41
N ARG A 14 -15.37 6.97 9.59
CA ARG A 14 -15.91 7.71 10.74
C ARG A 14 -15.91 9.22 10.52
N GLY A 15 -14.89 9.75 9.86
CA GLY A 15 -14.88 11.15 9.42
C GLY A 15 -16.01 11.49 8.46
N ILE A 16 -16.30 10.59 7.50
CA ILE A 16 -17.43 10.76 6.57
C ILE A 16 -18.76 10.69 7.32
N GLN A 17 -18.94 9.74 8.24
CA GLN A 17 -20.17 9.65 9.04
C GLN A 17 -20.43 10.94 9.81
N ILE A 18 -19.44 11.47 10.52
CA ILE A 18 -19.58 12.73 11.28
C ILE A 18 -19.94 13.89 10.34
N ALA A 19 -19.32 13.96 9.16
CA ALA A 19 -19.61 15.02 8.20
C ALA A 19 -21.03 14.93 7.59
N LEU A 20 -21.54 13.71 7.39
CA LEU A 20 -22.91 13.49 6.93
C LEU A 20 -23.93 13.79 8.03
N GLU A 21 -23.66 13.37 9.27
CA GLU A 21 -24.50 13.66 10.43
C GLU A 21 -24.56 15.17 10.73
N ALA A 22 -23.45 15.90 10.53
CA ALA A 22 -23.42 17.36 10.66
C ALA A 22 -24.30 18.09 9.62
N ASP A 23 -24.58 17.48 8.48
CA ASP A 23 -25.48 18.01 7.44
C ASP A 23 -26.90 17.41 7.52
N GLY A 24 -27.21 16.72 8.62
CA GLY A 24 -28.51 16.13 8.91
C GLY A 24 -28.79 14.78 8.24
N ILE A 25 -27.80 14.20 7.55
CA ILE A 25 -27.94 12.93 6.82
C ILE A 25 -27.57 11.77 7.75
N ARG A 26 -28.52 10.86 7.98
CA ARG A 26 -28.27 9.66 8.78
C ARG A 26 -27.48 8.62 7.98
N ALA A 27 -26.23 8.40 8.39
CA ALA A 27 -25.33 7.39 7.83
C ALA A 27 -24.99 6.33 8.89
N SER A 28 -24.82 5.08 8.46
CA SER A 28 -24.34 3.98 9.31
C SER A 28 -23.07 3.40 8.73
N ILE A 29 -22.13 3.02 9.60
CA ILE A 29 -20.95 2.26 9.22
C ILE A 29 -21.29 0.77 9.34
N LEU A 30 -21.03 0.02 8.27
CA LEU A 30 -21.11 -1.44 8.25
C LEU A 30 -19.69 -2.02 8.16
N ASP A 31 -19.53 -3.22 8.72
CA ASP A 31 -18.29 -4.01 8.67
C ASP A 31 -17.08 -3.39 9.37
N GLU A 32 -17.29 -2.51 10.37
CA GLU A 32 -16.21 -1.85 11.15
C GLU A 32 -15.27 -2.86 11.83
N PHE A 33 -15.77 -4.04 12.19
CA PHE A 33 -15.03 -5.11 12.88
C PHE A 33 -14.80 -6.35 12.01
N ASP A 34 -15.09 -6.28 10.71
CA ASP A 34 -14.89 -7.43 9.84
C ASP A 34 -13.38 -7.69 9.67
N ARG A 35 -12.90 -8.76 10.30
CA ARG A 35 -11.54 -9.26 10.11
C ARG A 35 -11.58 -10.02 8.79
N GLY A 36 -11.23 -9.33 7.70
CA GLY A 36 -11.09 -9.94 6.39
C GLY A 36 -10.20 -11.18 6.42
N ALA A 37 -10.26 -11.99 5.37
CA ALA A 37 -9.47 -13.22 5.30
C ALA A 37 -7.96 -12.92 5.39
N LEU A 38 -7.21 -13.80 6.09
CA LEU A 38 -5.74 -13.77 6.20
C LEU A 38 -5.14 -12.55 6.91
N GLY A 39 -5.86 -11.92 7.85
CA GLY A 39 -5.34 -10.79 8.62
C GLY A 39 -5.32 -9.45 7.87
N VAL A 40 -5.94 -9.41 6.68
CA VAL A 40 -6.17 -8.17 5.94
C VAL A 40 -7.39 -7.45 6.55
N PRO A 41 -7.29 -6.14 6.89
CA PRO A 41 -8.44 -5.40 7.39
C PRO A 41 -9.58 -5.42 6.36
N GLY A 42 -10.78 -5.79 6.83
CA GLY A 42 -11.99 -5.84 6.01
C GLY A 42 -12.33 -4.46 5.43
N ARG A 43 -13.18 -4.46 4.39
CA ARG A 43 -13.62 -3.22 3.77
C ARG A 43 -14.77 -2.62 4.57
N VAL A 44 -14.52 -1.47 5.19
CA VAL A 44 -15.54 -0.69 5.90
C VAL A 44 -16.43 0.02 4.89
N ARG A 45 -17.75 -0.10 5.06
CA ARG A 45 -18.75 0.53 4.18
C ARG A 45 -19.52 1.59 4.92
N VAL A 46 -19.67 2.77 4.33
CA VAL A 46 -20.60 3.80 4.83
C VAL A 46 -21.87 3.70 3.99
N VAL A 47 -23.00 3.46 4.64
CA VAL A 47 -24.32 3.39 4.00
C VAL A 47 -25.19 4.57 4.42
N VAL A 48 -25.96 5.10 3.48
CA VAL A 48 -27.02 6.07 3.80
C VAL A 48 -28.32 5.32 4.05
N LEU A 49 -29.02 5.72 5.11
CA LEU A 49 -30.29 5.11 5.49
C LEU A 49 -31.43 5.51 4.54
N ASP A 50 -31.45 6.79 4.13
CA ASP A 50 -32.43 7.37 3.20
C ASP A 50 -31.90 7.44 1.76
N ASP A 51 -32.75 7.14 0.79
CA ASP A 51 -32.39 7.10 -0.63
C ASP A 51 -32.45 8.49 -1.28
N ASP A 52 -33.28 9.40 -0.75
CA ASP A 52 -33.42 10.78 -1.26
C ASP A 52 -32.17 11.63 -0.96
N ASP A 53 -31.45 11.30 0.12
CA ASP A 53 -30.22 11.98 0.54
C ASP A 53 -28.97 11.48 -0.18
N LEU A 54 -29.08 10.46 -1.04
CA LEU A 54 -27.92 9.82 -1.67
C LEU A 54 -27.10 10.79 -2.53
N ALA A 55 -27.75 11.63 -3.33
CA ALA A 55 -27.07 12.60 -4.19
C ALA A 55 -26.36 13.69 -3.38
N LYS A 56 -26.98 14.13 -2.28
CA LYS A 56 -26.42 15.12 -1.36
C LYS A 56 -25.22 14.55 -0.59
N ALA A 57 -25.34 13.31 -0.11
CA ALA A 57 -24.27 12.58 0.55
C ALA A 57 -23.07 12.34 -0.37
N GLN A 58 -23.30 12.00 -1.64
CA GLN A 58 -22.23 11.84 -2.63
C GLN A 58 -21.51 13.16 -2.90
N ALA A 59 -22.23 14.29 -2.96
CA ALA A 59 -21.62 15.61 -3.14
C ALA A 59 -20.71 15.99 -1.96
N ILE A 60 -21.12 15.68 -0.73
CA ILE A 60 -20.32 15.92 0.48
C ILE A 60 -19.07 15.05 0.49
N VAL A 61 -19.20 13.76 0.17
CA VAL A 61 -18.05 12.85 0.07
C VAL A 61 -17.09 13.30 -1.03
N ALA A 62 -17.60 13.73 -2.19
CA ALA A 62 -16.76 14.25 -3.28
C ALA A 62 -16.00 15.52 -2.88
N ARG A 63 -16.60 16.38 -2.04
CA ARG A 63 -15.95 17.57 -1.50
C ARG A 63 -14.86 17.24 -0.47
N LEU A 64 -15.07 16.19 0.31
CA LEU A 64 -14.12 15.74 1.34
C LEU A 64 -13.01 14.85 0.78
N ALA A 65 -13.23 14.23 -0.38
CA ALA A 65 -12.30 13.28 -0.98
C ALA A 65 -10.88 13.87 -1.02
N PRO A 66 -9.86 13.11 -0.56
CA PRO A 66 -8.49 13.58 -0.63
C PRO A 66 -8.12 13.91 -2.08
N PRO A 67 -7.21 14.87 -2.31
CA PRO A 67 -6.70 15.16 -3.64
C PRO A 67 -6.30 13.86 -4.31
N ARG A 68 -6.72 13.66 -5.57
CA ARG A 68 -6.29 12.49 -6.35
C ARG A 68 -4.78 12.39 -6.25
N ALA A 69 -4.28 11.21 -5.89
CA ALA A 69 -2.85 10.96 -5.81
C ALA A 69 -2.20 11.47 -7.09
N GLY A 70 -1.27 12.42 -6.93
CA GLY A 70 -0.54 13.00 -8.04
C GLY A 70 0.31 11.96 -8.77
N PRO A 71 0.99 12.36 -9.85
CA PRO A 71 2.00 11.50 -10.46
C PRO A 71 3.01 11.05 -9.39
N PRO A 72 3.53 9.81 -9.47
CA PRO A 72 4.47 9.29 -8.49
C PRO A 72 5.69 10.22 -8.40
N PRO A 73 6.28 10.36 -7.19
CA PRO A 73 7.39 11.27 -6.98
C PRO A 73 8.61 10.89 -7.85
N PRO A 74 9.48 11.84 -8.22
CA PRO A 74 10.68 11.57 -9.02
C PRO A 74 11.57 10.45 -8.43
N SER A 75 11.66 10.37 -7.10
CA SER A 75 12.33 9.27 -6.37
C SER A 75 11.85 7.87 -6.74
N TRP A 76 10.58 7.73 -7.15
CA TRP A 76 9.99 6.45 -7.51
C TRP A 76 10.70 5.78 -8.70
N ARG A 77 11.30 6.57 -9.59
CA ARG A 77 12.08 6.05 -10.73
C ARG A 77 13.30 5.23 -10.28
N TRP A 78 13.84 5.52 -9.11
CA TRP A 78 14.99 4.83 -8.52
C TRP A 78 14.58 3.81 -7.46
N GLN A 79 13.57 4.12 -6.65
CA GLN A 79 13.08 3.20 -5.64
C GLN A 79 12.41 1.95 -6.24
N LYS A 80 11.66 2.09 -7.33
CA LYS A 80 10.99 0.96 -7.99
C LYS A 80 11.96 -0.16 -8.41
N PRO A 81 13.04 0.10 -9.17
CA PRO A 81 14.00 -0.95 -9.48
C PRO A 81 14.72 -1.48 -8.23
N GLY A 82 14.99 -0.63 -7.23
CA GLY A 82 15.54 -1.08 -5.94
C GLY A 82 14.65 -2.09 -5.23
N CYS A 83 13.34 -1.84 -5.15
CA CYS A 83 12.37 -2.80 -4.60
C CYS A 83 12.30 -4.10 -5.41
N ILE A 84 12.38 -4.02 -6.74
CA ILE A 84 12.42 -5.22 -7.60
C ILE A 84 13.67 -6.05 -7.31
N LEU A 85 14.83 -5.40 -7.15
CA LEU A 85 16.06 -6.09 -6.78
C LEU A 85 15.94 -6.81 -5.43
N PHE A 86 15.29 -6.24 -4.43
CA PHE A 86 15.04 -6.93 -3.16
C PHE A 86 14.15 -8.17 -3.31
N VAL A 87 13.11 -8.11 -4.15
CA VAL A 87 12.28 -9.29 -4.42
C VAL A 87 13.11 -10.40 -5.10
N ILE A 88 13.95 -10.03 -6.06
CA ILE A 88 14.88 -10.97 -6.71
C ILE A 88 15.88 -11.53 -5.69
N ASP A 89 16.40 -10.69 -4.80
CA ASP A 89 17.37 -11.09 -3.77
C ASP A 89 16.80 -12.13 -2.82
N LEU A 90 15.53 -12.00 -2.42
CA LEU A 90 14.85 -13.01 -1.61
C LEU A 90 14.78 -14.38 -2.30
N VAL A 91 14.54 -14.40 -3.61
CA VAL A 91 14.56 -15.64 -4.40
C VAL A 91 15.98 -16.21 -4.47
N LEU A 92 16.97 -15.36 -4.70
CA LEU A 92 18.39 -15.77 -4.76
C LEU A 92 18.89 -16.32 -3.42
N ILE A 93 18.46 -15.74 -2.29
CA ILE A 93 18.75 -16.27 -0.96
C ILE A 93 18.17 -17.68 -0.82
N GLY A 94 16.93 -17.91 -1.26
CA GLY A 94 16.33 -19.25 -1.25
C GLY A 94 17.13 -20.26 -2.06
N VAL A 95 17.56 -19.89 -3.28
CA VAL A 95 18.42 -20.72 -4.13
C VAL A 95 19.77 -20.98 -3.47
N TRP A 96 20.38 -19.96 -2.87
CA TRP A 96 21.66 -20.10 -2.17
C TRP A 96 21.58 -21.08 -0.99
N VAL A 97 20.52 -20.98 -0.18
CA VAL A 97 20.27 -21.89 0.95
C VAL A 97 20.06 -23.32 0.46
N ALA A 98 19.28 -23.52 -0.62
CA ALA A 98 19.08 -24.85 -1.20
C ALA A 98 20.39 -25.45 -1.73
N LEU A 99 21.22 -24.66 -2.41
CA LEU A 99 22.54 -25.10 -2.87
C LEU A 99 23.49 -25.44 -1.71
N LEU A 100 23.44 -24.65 -0.64
CA LEU A 100 24.25 -24.90 0.56
C LEU A 100 23.83 -26.21 1.24
N ASP A 101 22.53 -26.49 1.30
CA ASP A 101 21.99 -27.73 1.88
C ASP A 101 22.34 -28.97 1.03
N GLU A 102 22.20 -28.87 -0.29
CA GLU A 102 22.42 -30.01 -1.20
C GLU A 102 23.91 -30.29 -1.49
N TYR A 103 24.72 -29.24 -1.70
CA TYR A 103 26.10 -29.38 -2.18
C TYR A 103 27.16 -28.87 -1.19
N GLY A 104 26.75 -28.22 -0.10
CA GLY A 104 27.68 -27.63 0.86
C GLY A 104 28.45 -26.41 0.32
N LEU A 105 29.60 -26.13 0.91
CA LEU A 105 30.46 -25.02 0.52
C LEU A 105 31.31 -25.39 -0.71
N GLY A 106 30.95 -24.82 -1.86
CA GLY A 106 31.70 -24.97 -3.11
C GLY A 106 31.72 -23.68 -3.92
N THR A 107 32.46 -23.68 -5.03
CA THR A 107 32.62 -22.50 -5.90
C THR A 107 31.28 -21.93 -6.37
N LEU A 108 30.32 -22.80 -6.72
CA LEU A 108 28.98 -22.37 -7.12
C LEU A 108 28.23 -21.69 -5.97
N THR A 109 28.24 -22.30 -4.78
CA THR A 109 27.62 -21.74 -3.57
C THR A 109 28.20 -20.37 -3.21
N TYR A 110 29.51 -20.19 -3.31
CA TYR A 110 30.16 -18.88 -3.11
C TYR A 110 29.82 -17.86 -4.20
N ALA A 111 29.74 -18.29 -5.47
CA ALA A 111 29.36 -17.40 -6.56
C ALA A 111 27.94 -16.85 -6.39
N VAL A 112 26.99 -17.71 -5.99
CA VAL A 112 25.61 -17.30 -5.70
C VAL A 112 25.57 -16.40 -4.45
N ALA A 113 26.34 -16.71 -3.41
CA ALA A 113 26.46 -15.85 -2.22
C ALA A 113 26.95 -14.44 -2.59
N ALA A 114 27.97 -14.34 -3.43
CA ALA A 114 28.49 -13.05 -3.90
C ALA A 114 27.43 -12.27 -4.69
N LEU A 115 26.66 -12.97 -5.54
CA LEU A 115 25.57 -12.35 -6.31
C LEU A 115 24.49 -11.78 -5.39
N VAL A 116 24.06 -12.52 -4.36
CA VAL A 116 23.11 -12.05 -3.32
C VAL A 116 23.64 -10.74 -2.71
N VAL A 117 24.89 -10.72 -2.25
CA VAL A 117 25.48 -9.52 -1.63
C VAL A 117 25.48 -8.33 -2.60
N ILE A 118 25.86 -8.53 -3.85
CA ILE A 118 25.90 -7.46 -4.87
C ILE A 118 24.49 -6.92 -5.14
N VAL A 119 23.51 -7.81 -5.31
CA VAL A 119 22.12 -7.43 -5.59
C VAL A 119 21.51 -6.70 -4.40
N PHE A 120 21.74 -7.18 -3.18
CA PHE A 120 21.30 -6.53 -1.94
C PHE A 120 21.85 -5.09 -1.81
N ILE A 121 23.16 -4.91 -2.03
CA ILE A 121 23.80 -3.59 -1.96
C ILE A 121 23.26 -2.68 -3.07
N GLY A 122 23.16 -3.18 -4.30
CA GLY A 122 22.62 -2.42 -5.43
C GLY A 122 21.18 -1.98 -5.21
N GLY A 123 20.32 -2.88 -4.70
CA GLY A 123 18.93 -2.58 -4.34
C GLY A 123 18.84 -1.51 -3.24
N SER A 124 19.64 -1.66 -2.19
CA SER A 124 19.73 -0.70 -1.09
C SER A 124 20.12 0.70 -1.58
N LEU A 125 21.17 0.79 -2.41
CA LEU A 125 21.64 2.06 -2.96
C LEU A 125 20.58 2.74 -3.83
N LEU A 126 19.88 1.99 -4.68
CA LEU A 126 18.80 2.54 -5.51
C LEU A 126 17.65 3.10 -4.67
N ILE A 127 17.28 2.44 -3.58
CA ILE A 127 16.26 2.98 -2.66
C ILE A 127 16.76 4.25 -1.96
N MET A 128 18.01 4.25 -1.48
CA MET A 128 18.61 5.40 -0.80
C MET A 128 18.88 6.60 -1.72
N LEU A 129 19.01 6.38 -3.03
CA LEU A 129 19.12 7.45 -4.02
C LEU A 129 17.79 8.17 -4.28
N GLY A 130 16.66 7.50 -4.01
CA GLY A 130 15.32 8.08 -4.16
C GLY A 130 15.17 9.43 -3.45
N PRO A 131 15.39 9.52 -2.12
CA PRO A 131 15.29 10.77 -1.37
C PRO A 131 16.22 11.89 -1.84
N ARG A 132 17.34 11.58 -2.53
CA ARG A 132 18.22 12.60 -3.11
C ARG A 132 17.64 13.19 -4.39
N ALA A 133 16.87 12.41 -5.16
CA ALA A 133 16.18 12.90 -6.36
C ALA A 133 15.05 13.89 -6.02
N ASP A 134 14.44 13.76 -4.83
CA ASP A 134 13.37 14.65 -4.37
C ASP A 134 13.90 15.98 -3.80
N LYS A 135 15.20 16.09 -3.49
CA LYS A 135 15.82 17.36 -3.05
C LYS A 135 16.15 18.32 -4.19
N GLY A 136 15.97 17.89 -5.46
CA GLY A 136 16.26 18.68 -6.66
C GLY A 136 15.06 19.40 -7.27
N THR A 137 13.86 19.22 -6.72
CA THR A 137 12.66 19.96 -7.14
C THR A 137 12.44 21.16 -6.20
N PRO A 138 12.45 22.41 -6.70
CA PRO A 138 12.07 23.58 -5.92
C PRO A 138 10.62 23.51 -5.42
#